data_AF-A0A6L6XLG8-F1
#
_entry.id   AF-A0A6L6XLG8-F1
#
_cell.length_a   1.000
_cell.length_b   1.000
_cell.length_c   1.000
_cell.angle_alpha   90.00
_cell.angle_beta   90.00
_cell.angle_gamma   90.00
#
_symmetry.space_group_name_H-M   'P 1'
#
loop_
_entity.id
_entity.type
_entity.pdbx_description
1 polymer ?
#
loop_
_entity_poly.entity_id
_entity_poly.type
_entity_poly.pdbx_seq_one_letter_code
_entity_poly.pdbx_strand_id
1 'polypeptide(L)'
;MGDAPVGCGSVSSSLVIAVDGTSGSGKSSTSRGVADRLGVRYLDTGAMFRAMTWWMLRQGVDVHDPAAVAARCAEPVIESGTDPMAPTITVDGTDVAVAIRQDDVNGAVSPVSAVPEVRARLLQMQRDVIAADGGIVVEGRDIG
;
A
#
# COMPACT_ATOMS: atom_id res chain seq x y z
N MET A 1 -23.75 35.90 34.26
CA MET A 1 -23.99 35.48 32.86
C MET A 1 -22.71 34.83 32.40
N GLY A 2 -22.66 33.49 32.48
CA GLY A 2 -21.49 32.72 32.09
C GLY A 2 -21.60 32.38 30.61
N ASP A 3 -20.57 32.72 29.84
CA ASP A 3 -20.38 32.17 28.51
C ASP A 3 -20.00 30.69 28.65
N ALA A 4 -20.80 29.82 28.05
CA ALA A 4 -20.45 28.42 27.85
C ALA A 4 -19.30 28.34 26.83
N PRO A 5 -18.30 27.46 27.02
CA PRO A 5 -17.31 27.25 25.98
C PRO A 5 -18.01 26.61 24.77
N VAL A 6 -17.80 27.23 23.62
CA VAL A 6 -18.21 26.70 22.32
C VAL A 6 -17.51 25.36 22.12
N GLY A 7 -18.29 24.28 22.10
CA GLY A 7 -17.79 22.95 21.76
C GLY A 7 -17.32 22.96 20.30
N CYS A 8 -16.00 23.01 20.10
CA CYS A 8 -15.41 22.70 18.80
C CYS A 8 -15.62 21.20 18.56
N GLY A 9 -16.55 20.86 17.67
CA GLY A 9 -16.73 19.48 17.23
C GLY A 9 -15.41 18.97 16.63
N SER A 10 -14.88 17.89 17.21
CA SER A 10 -13.68 17.24 16.69
C SER A 10 -14.02 16.57 15.37
N VAL A 11 -13.78 17.26 14.26
CA VAL A 11 -13.57 16.59 12.99
C VAL A 11 -12.15 16.03 13.04
N SER A 12 -12.00 14.77 13.46
CA SER A 12 -10.73 14.06 13.38
C SER A 12 -10.44 13.73 11.91
N SER A 13 -10.13 14.75 11.12
CA SER A 13 -9.56 14.55 9.80
C SER A 13 -8.16 14.00 9.99
N SER A 14 -8.02 12.68 10.01
CA SER A 14 -6.73 12.00 9.94
C SER A 14 -5.96 12.56 8.74
N LEU A 15 -4.80 13.18 8.97
CA LEU A 15 -3.96 13.74 7.92
C LEU A 15 -3.54 12.63 6.94
N VAL A 16 -3.92 12.75 5.67
CA VAL A 16 -3.49 11.84 4.59
C VAL A 16 -2.65 12.62 3.59
N ILE A 17 -1.41 12.17 3.36
CA ILE A 17 -0.49 12.76 2.39
C ILE A 17 -0.24 11.72 1.30
N ALA A 18 -0.72 11.98 0.09
CA ALA A 18 -0.43 11.16 -1.09
C ALA A 18 0.86 11.65 -1.76
N VAL A 19 1.76 10.73 -2.09
CA VAL A 19 3.03 11.01 -2.79
C VAL A 19 3.14 10.16 -4.04
N ASP A 20 3.03 10.82 -5.20
CA ASP A 20 3.09 10.20 -6.52
C ASP A 20 4.33 10.60 -7.33
N GLY A 21 4.77 9.70 -8.22
CA GLY A 21 5.77 10.01 -9.24
C GLY A 21 6.47 8.77 -9.81
N THR A 22 7.38 8.98 -10.77
CA THR A 22 8.02 7.91 -11.54
C THR A 22 9.10 7.14 -10.75
N SER A 23 9.33 5.85 -11.06
CA SER A 23 10.33 5.02 -10.38
C SER A 23 11.72 5.68 -10.38
N GLY A 24 12.48 5.52 -9.29
CA GLY A 24 13.87 6.02 -9.21
C GLY A 24 14.04 7.49 -8.79
N SER A 25 12.95 8.23 -8.56
CA SER A 25 13.00 9.66 -8.16
C SER A 25 13.31 9.93 -6.68
N GLY A 26 13.64 8.90 -5.88
CA GLY A 26 13.85 9.04 -4.45
C GLY A 26 12.59 9.09 -3.58
N LYS A 27 11.40 8.94 -4.17
CA LYS A 27 10.09 9.00 -3.47
C LYS A 27 10.05 8.25 -2.17
N SER A 28 10.44 6.97 -2.15
CA SER A 28 10.28 6.17 -0.94
C SER A 28 11.13 6.70 0.23
N SER A 29 12.31 7.25 -0.06
CA SER A 29 13.11 7.91 0.97
C SER A 29 12.45 9.19 1.46
N THR A 30 11.92 10.01 0.54
CA THR A 30 11.22 11.26 0.88
C THR A 30 9.95 10.98 1.67
N SER A 31 9.10 10.05 1.23
CA SER A 31 7.84 9.69 1.88
C SER A 31 8.06 9.19 3.30
N ARG A 32 9.06 8.31 3.51
CA ARG A 32 9.43 7.85 4.86
C ARG A 32 9.97 8.99 5.73
N GLY A 33 10.82 9.84 5.18
CA GLY A 33 11.35 10.99 5.91
C GLY A 33 10.28 12.01 6.31
N VAL A 34 9.27 12.22 5.44
CA VAL A 34 8.10 13.04 5.75
C VAL A 34 7.26 12.40 6.84
N ALA A 35 6.97 11.11 6.74
CA ALA A 35 6.18 10.37 7.72
C ALA A 35 6.84 10.39 9.11
N ASP A 36 8.14 10.08 9.18
CA ASP A 36 8.95 10.11 10.39
C ASP A 36 8.95 11.50 11.04
N ARG A 37 9.23 12.55 10.25
CA ARG A 37 9.29 13.92 10.76
C ARG A 37 7.94 14.46 11.25
N LEU A 38 6.84 13.96 10.69
CA LEU A 38 5.48 14.32 11.10
C LEU A 38 4.93 13.40 12.20
N GLY A 39 5.63 12.32 12.55
CA GLY A 39 5.15 11.32 13.52
C GLY A 39 3.90 10.58 13.03
N VAL A 40 3.76 10.38 11.72
CA VAL A 40 2.61 9.71 11.10
C VAL A 40 3.02 8.38 10.47
N ARG A 41 2.02 7.56 10.13
CA ARG A 41 2.21 6.25 9.50
C ARG A 41 2.71 6.38 8.05
N TYR A 42 3.25 5.31 7.47
CA TYR A 42 3.66 5.24 6.07
C TYR A 42 3.09 3.98 5.40
N LEU A 43 2.67 4.09 4.14
CA LEU A 43 2.17 2.96 3.34
C LEU A 43 2.78 2.96 1.94
N ASP A 44 3.55 1.93 1.63
CA ASP A 44 4.04 1.64 0.28
C ASP A 44 2.99 0.80 -0.48
N THR A 45 2.15 1.47 -1.28
CA THR A 45 1.12 0.76 -2.07
C THR A 45 1.74 -0.08 -3.18
N GLY A 46 2.91 0.32 -3.70
CA GLY A 46 3.65 -0.42 -4.72
C GLY A 46 4.13 -1.77 -4.20
N ALA A 47 4.58 -1.83 -2.94
CA ALA A 47 4.94 -3.08 -2.29
C ALA A 47 3.74 -4.06 -2.23
N MET A 48 2.52 -3.57 -2.00
CA MET A 48 1.32 -4.43 -1.96
C MET A 48 1.01 -5.07 -3.33
N PHE A 49 1.09 -4.30 -4.43
CA PHE A 49 0.91 -4.85 -5.78
C PHE A 49 1.99 -5.87 -6.13
N ARG A 50 3.24 -5.62 -5.72
CA ARG A 50 4.35 -6.56 -5.92
C ARG A 50 4.22 -7.80 -5.05
N ALA A 51 3.69 -7.69 -3.84
CA ALA A 51 3.39 -8.82 -2.97
C ALA A 51 2.33 -9.74 -3.59
N MET A 52 1.24 -9.17 -4.12
CA MET A 52 0.26 -9.92 -4.91
C MET A 52 0.92 -10.62 -6.10
N THR A 53 1.74 -9.90 -6.87
CA THR A 53 2.44 -10.44 -8.04
C THR A 53 3.39 -11.58 -7.66
N TRP A 54 4.19 -11.39 -6.60
CA TRP A 54 5.09 -12.42 -6.09
C TRP A 54 4.33 -13.69 -5.73
N TRP A 55 3.19 -13.55 -5.07
CA TRP A 55 2.34 -14.70 -4.73
C TRP A 55 1.82 -15.41 -5.98
N MET A 56 1.32 -14.67 -6.96
CA MET A 56 0.84 -15.23 -8.24
C MET A 56 1.92 -16.08 -8.93
N LEU A 57 3.15 -15.55 -9.01
CA LEU A 57 4.29 -16.26 -9.60
C LEU A 57 4.64 -17.52 -8.81
N ARG A 58 4.60 -17.46 -7.47
CA ARG A 58 4.88 -18.61 -6.58
C ARG A 58 3.84 -19.71 -6.70
N GLN A 59 2.60 -19.34 -7.01
CA GLN A 59 1.48 -20.27 -7.19
C GLN A 59 1.32 -20.75 -8.65
N GLY A 60 2.24 -20.37 -9.55
CA GLY A 60 2.20 -20.76 -10.95
C GLY A 60 1.02 -20.18 -11.73
N VAL A 61 0.48 -19.04 -11.29
CA VAL A 61 -0.60 -18.34 -12.02
C VAL A 61 0.00 -17.67 -13.25
N ASP A 62 -0.64 -17.86 -14.41
CA ASP A 62 -0.28 -17.10 -15.59
C ASP A 62 -0.70 -15.63 -15.40
N VAL A 63 0.29 -14.77 -15.12
CA VAL A 63 0.09 -13.34 -14.90
C VAL A 63 -0.35 -12.59 -16.16
N HIS A 64 -0.27 -13.22 -17.34
CA HIS A 64 -0.74 -12.67 -18.60
C HIS A 64 -2.16 -13.10 -18.97
N ASP A 65 -2.79 -13.96 -18.16
CA ASP A 65 -4.21 -14.29 -18.23
C ASP A 65 -4.98 -13.51 -17.13
N PRO A 66 -5.67 -12.42 -17.47
CA PRO A 66 -6.43 -11.63 -16.50
C PRO A 66 -7.49 -12.46 -15.75
N ALA A 67 -8.09 -13.46 -16.39
CA ALA A 67 -9.10 -14.29 -15.76
C ALA A 67 -8.48 -15.22 -14.72
N ALA A 68 -7.30 -15.80 -15.01
CA ALA A 68 -6.56 -16.60 -14.04
C ALA A 68 -6.11 -15.76 -12.83
N VAL A 69 -5.63 -14.53 -13.06
CA VAL A 69 -5.27 -13.60 -11.98
C VAL A 69 -6.47 -13.22 -11.15
N ALA A 70 -7.59 -12.83 -11.78
CA ALA A 70 -8.81 -12.43 -11.08
C ALA A 70 -9.39 -13.57 -10.23
N ALA A 71 -9.35 -14.81 -10.72
CA ALA A 71 -9.87 -15.97 -10.01
C ALA A 71 -9.13 -16.24 -8.68
N ARG A 72 -7.87 -15.81 -8.57
CA ARG A 72 -6.98 -16.17 -7.46
C ARG A 72 -6.54 -14.99 -6.60
N CYS A 73 -6.85 -13.76 -6.99
CA CYS A 73 -6.40 -12.57 -6.27
C CYS A 73 -6.97 -12.47 -4.85
N ALA A 74 -8.00 -13.26 -4.52
CA ALA A 74 -8.59 -13.30 -3.19
C ALA A 74 -7.85 -14.17 -2.17
N GLU A 75 -6.98 -15.08 -2.64
CA GLU A 75 -6.30 -16.09 -1.82
C GLU A 75 -5.19 -15.56 -0.90
N PRO A 76 -4.26 -14.68 -1.34
CA PRO A 76 -3.13 -14.30 -0.49
C PRO A 76 -3.53 -13.39 0.67
N VAL A 77 -2.96 -13.64 1.84
CA VAL A 77 -2.99 -12.74 3.00
C VAL A 77 -1.79 -11.82 2.92
N ILE A 78 -2.02 -10.54 2.59
CA ILE A 78 -0.96 -9.53 2.47
C ILE A 78 -1.05 -8.58 3.67
N GLU A 79 0.03 -8.41 4.41
CA GLU A 79 0.11 -7.45 5.51
C GLU A 79 1.27 -6.47 5.27
N SER A 80 0.96 -5.17 5.23
CA SER A 80 1.92 -4.10 5.02
C SER A 80 2.11 -3.33 6.32
N GLY A 81 3.30 -3.39 6.91
CA GLY A 81 3.63 -2.65 8.13
C GLY A 81 3.74 -1.17 7.87
N THR A 82 3.24 -0.35 8.80
CA THR A 82 3.11 1.10 8.60
C THR A 82 4.15 1.95 9.32
N ASP A 83 5.18 1.33 9.88
CA ASP A 83 6.31 2.02 10.51
C ASP A 83 7.20 2.64 9.41
N PRO A 84 7.36 3.98 9.36
CA PRO A 84 8.21 4.62 8.36
C PRO A 84 9.70 4.28 8.52
N MET A 85 10.16 3.84 9.70
CA MET A 85 11.55 3.45 9.96
C MET A 85 11.82 1.98 9.69
N ALA A 86 10.79 1.14 9.75
CA ALA A 86 10.88 -0.30 9.50
C ALA A 86 9.68 -0.79 8.67
N PRO A 87 9.54 -0.38 7.41
CA PRO A 87 8.45 -0.84 6.57
C PRO A 87 8.60 -2.34 6.30
N THR A 88 7.55 -3.10 6.61
CA THR A 88 7.48 -4.55 6.40
C THR A 88 6.41 -4.89 5.37
N ILE A 89 6.54 -6.07 4.76
CA ILE A 89 5.52 -6.61 3.87
C ILE A 89 5.59 -8.13 3.94
N THR A 90 4.49 -8.77 4.33
CA THR A 90 4.39 -10.23 4.43
C THR A 90 3.29 -10.76 3.50
N VAL A 91 3.48 -11.99 3.06
CA VAL A 91 2.49 -12.77 2.30
C VAL A 91 2.37 -14.14 2.95
N ASP A 92 1.16 -14.49 3.39
CA ASP A 92 0.88 -15.75 4.09
C ASP A 92 1.87 -16.00 5.25
N GLY A 93 2.18 -14.93 6.00
CA GLY A 93 3.14 -14.94 7.12
C GLY A 93 4.62 -14.96 6.72
N THR A 94 4.96 -15.00 5.44
CA THR A 94 6.34 -14.96 4.94
C THR A 94 6.78 -13.52 4.69
N ASP A 95 7.93 -13.10 5.22
CA ASP A 95 8.55 -11.82 4.84
C ASP A 95 9.00 -11.86 3.37
N VAL A 96 8.44 -10.98 2.56
CA VAL A 96 8.73 -10.90 1.13
C VAL A 96 9.40 -9.59 0.73
N ALA A 97 9.83 -8.75 1.68
CA ALA A 97 10.35 -7.41 1.40
C ALA A 97 11.48 -7.42 0.35
N VAL A 98 12.40 -8.38 0.41
CA VAL A 98 13.48 -8.51 -0.59
C VAL A 98 12.98 -9.17 -1.88
N ALA A 99 12.11 -10.17 -1.76
CA ALA A 99 11.65 -10.97 -2.89
C ALA A 99 10.77 -10.18 -3.88
N ILE A 100 9.95 -9.26 -3.38
CA ILE A 100 9.06 -8.44 -4.22
C ILE A 100 9.80 -7.39 -5.08
N ARG A 101 11.11 -7.26 -4.88
CA ARG A 101 11.99 -6.31 -5.60
C ARG A 101 12.82 -6.99 -6.69
N GLN A 102 12.73 -8.30 -6.82
CA GLN A 102 13.44 -9.08 -7.84
C GLN A 102 12.86 -8.84 -9.24
N ASP A 103 13.67 -9.13 -10.27
CA ASP A 103 13.39 -8.80 -11.66
C ASP A 103 12.15 -9.52 -12.23
N ASP A 104 11.90 -10.75 -11.79
CA ASP A 104 10.70 -11.52 -12.13
C ASP A 104 9.42 -10.80 -11.68
N VAL A 105 9.40 -10.32 -10.42
CA VAL A 105 8.28 -9.54 -9.88
C VAL A 105 8.18 -8.18 -10.55
N ASN A 106 9.32 -7.50 -10.78
CA ASN A 106 9.37 -6.22 -11.50
C ASN A 106 8.75 -6.33 -12.90
N GLY A 107 9.06 -7.41 -13.63
CA GLY A 107 8.55 -7.66 -14.97
C GLY A 107 7.08 -8.05 -15.01
N ALA A 108 6.59 -8.73 -13.97
CA ALA A 108 5.23 -9.26 -13.90
C ALA A 108 4.20 -8.33 -13.22
N VAL A 109 4.62 -7.30 -12.49
CA VAL A 109 3.68 -6.47 -11.70
C VAL A 109 2.71 -5.67 -12.57
N SER A 110 3.15 -5.23 -13.74
CA SER A 110 2.33 -4.42 -14.65
C SER A 110 1.04 -5.15 -15.07
N PRO A 111 1.08 -6.35 -15.67
CA PRO A 111 -0.14 -7.06 -16.06
C PRO A 111 -1.02 -7.44 -14.86
N VAL A 112 -0.44 -7.83 -13.72
CA VAL A 112 -1.22 -8.12 -12.49
C VAL A 112 -1.96 -6.88 -11.98
N SER A 113 -1.28 -5.72 -11.94
CA SER A 113 -1.86 -4.45 -11.48
C SER A 113 -2.92 -3.87 -12.41
N ALA A 114 -2.98 -4.33 -13.66
CA ALA A 114 -3.99 -3.93 -14.64
C ALA A 114 -5.33 -4.67 -14.45
N VAL A 115 -5.34 -5.79 -13.70
CA VAL A 115 -6.55 -6.58 -13.45
C VAL A 115 -7.48 -5.84 -12.48
N PRO A 116 -8.73 -5.52 -12.86
CA PRO A 116 -9.65 -4.73 -12.04
C PRO A 116 -9.90 -5.30 -10.64
N GLU A 117 -10.03 -6.61 -10.51
CA GLU A 117 -10.28 -7.32 -9.25
C GLU A 117 -9.10 -7.18 -8.28
N VAL A 118 -7.87 -7.26 -8.80
CA VAL A 118 -6.64 -7.00 -8.03
C VAL A 118 -6.63 -5.56 -7.53
N ARG A 119 -6.89 -4.60 -8.41
CA ARG A 119 -6.96 -3.17 -8.03
C ARG A 119 -8.01 -2.93 -6.97
N ALA A 120 -9.22 -3.44 -7.17
CA ALA A 120 -10.33 -3.26 -6.23
C ALA A 120 -10.00 -3.82 -4.85
N ARG A 121 -9.43 -5.04 -4.78
CA ARG A 121 -9.01 -5.66 -3.52
C ARG A 121 -7.93 -4.82 -2.82
N LEU A 122 -6.86 -4.48 -3.53
CA LEU A 122 -5.73 -3.76 -2.91
C LEU A 122 -6.13 -2.33 -2.50
N LEU A 123 -6.98 -1.65 -3.28
CA LEU A 123 -7.54 -0.35 -2.89
C LEU A 123 -8.41 -0.45 -1.63
N GLN A 124 -9.19 -1.52 -1.48
CA GLN A 124 -9.96 -1.73 -0.26
C GLN A 124 -9.02 -1.89 0.96
N MET A 125 -8.00 -2.75 0.85
CA MET A 125 -7.01 -2.93 1.91
C MET A 125 -6.29 -1.61 2.26
N GLN A 126 -5.94 -0.81 1.25
CA GLN A 126 -5.32 0.50 1.47
C GLN A 126 -6.26 1.45 2.19
N ARG A 127 -7.55 1.49 1.84
CA ARG A 127 -8.56 2.32 2.53
C ARG A 127 -8.70 1.92 3.99
N ASP A 128 -8.70 0.62 4.29
CA ASP A 128 -8.79 0.11 5.67
C ASP A 128 -7.57 0.57 6.49
N VAL A 129 -6.36 0.53 5.90
CA VAL A 129 -5.14 1.05 6.53
C VAL A 129 -5.18 2.58 6.68
N ILE A 130 -5.68 3.31 5.68
CA ILE A 130 -5.74 4.78 5.70
C ILE A 130 -6.74 5.27 6.76
N ALA A 131 -7.86 4.58 6.93
CA ALA A 131 -8.92 4.95 7.87
C ALA A 131 -8.53 4.83 9.35
N ALA A 132 -7.41 4.15 9.66
CA ALA A 132 -6.89 4.09 11.03
C ALA A 132 -6.40 5.47 11.52
N ASP A 133 -6.44 5.69 12.84
CA ASP A 133 -5.97 6.93 13.44
C ASP A 133 -4.45 7.15 13.27
N GLY A 134 -4.00 8.37 13.55
CA GLY A 134 -2.56 8.72 13.57
C GLY A 134 -1.98 9.30 12.28
N GLY A 135 -2.82 9.58 11.28
CA GLY A 135 -2.39 10.12 9.98
C GLY A 135 -1.47 9.17 9.19
N ILE A 136 -1.32 9.41 7.89
CA ILE A 136 -0.55 8.51 7.02
C ILE A 136 0.02 9.22 5.78
N VAL A 137 1.24 8.86 5.42
CA VAL A 137 1.83 9.12 4.10
C VAL A 137 1.63 7.87 3.24
N VAL A 138 0.96 8.02 2.11
CA VAL A 138 0.72 6.95 1.13
C VAL A 138 1.61 7.19 -0.08
N GLU A 139 2.44 6.22 -0.45
CA GLU A 139 3.29 6.27 -1.64
C GLU A 139 2.75 5.35 -2.74
N GLY A 140 2.70 5.87 -3.97
CA GLY A 140 2.21 5.16 -5.13
C GLY A 140 2.67 5.77 -6.45
N ARG A 141 2.15 5.23 -7.56
CA ARG A 141 2.34 5.79 -8.92
C ARG A 141 1.11 6.54 -9.42
N ASP A 142 -0.07 6.25 -8.86
CA ASP A 142 -1.37 6.77 -9.27
C ASP A 142 -2.30 6.87 -8.04
N ILE A 143 -1.97 7.72 -7.05
CA ILE A 143 -2.85 8.01 -5.90
C ILE A 143 -3.81 9.14 -6.31
N GLY A 144 -4.74 8.83 -7.22
CA GLY A 144 -5.75 9.75 -7.75
C GLY A 144 -7.02 9.05 -8.20
#